data_AF-A0A1E3HLJ2-F1
#
_entry.id   AF-A0A1E3HLJ2-F1
#
_cell.length_a   1.000
_cell.length_b   1.000
_cell.length_c   1.000
_cell.angle_alpha   90.00
_cell.angle_beta   90.00
_cell.angle_gamma   90.00
#
_symmetry.space_group_name_H-M   'P 1'
#
loop_
_entity.id
_entity.type
_entity.pdbx_description
1 polymer ?
#
loop_
_entity_poly.entity_id
_entity_poly.type
_entity_poly.pdbx_seq_one_letter_code
_entity_poly.pdbx_strand_id
1 'polypeptide(L)'
;MPAPPIILHATPPLAPLPASDAESLYYIALFQLAAPGQYGAETGDWGQNGGKLPYVTHLGHKVPSAYLPNLPGFQDPDAHLSAEEKADALSWKSYLDANIVDLVNHTYYSLPPNYPQTIAKAQLATLSFPQTQYIPQRIRSVIKSRLTFVGLWGLGGLNDGDAVEEDQRILEEKFITGPGGTVAPRAWTGWRSGQEAEKRRRKWGEQQLDTRIKAAFDPLARRLEGKNYFFGDIPTTPDLHLFSLLTFLLTPSLPNPLLPTLLRTTYPSLVTHHDRLLTHLSLDWASFPLLRPRIVKAASWGETLSSFIPGPSASASTPKKTEKEGKKEKTSKEKSFERGRWLWFAGAAVSMVSYLFWSGIVAYGEFDDEEGEWIEVEEEVRS
;
A
#
# COMPACT_ATOMS: atom_id res chain seq x y z
N MET A 1 -8.62 20.68 23.62
CA MET A 1 -7.85 21.70 22.86
C MET A 1 -8.61 22.02 21.58
N PRO A 2 -8.61 23.27 21.09
CA PRO A 2 -9.16 23.57 19.77
C PRO A 2 -8.47 22.71 18.70
N ALA A 3 -9.21 22.32 17.66
CA ALA A 3 -8.62 21.56 16.56
C ALA A 3 -7.48 22.36 15.92
N PRO A 4 -6.35 21.74 15.56
CA PRO A 4 -5.25 22.45 14.94
C PRO A 4 -5.71 23.03 13.59
N PRO A 5 -5.26 24.25 13.23
CA PRO A 5 -5.64 24.89 11.97
C PRO A 5 -5.17 24.11 10.75
N ILE A 6 -4.00 23.46 10.84
CA ILE A 6 -3.43 22.62 9.78
C ILE A 6 -3.68 21.15 10.12
N ILE A 7 -4.29 20.42 9.20
CA ILE A 7 -4.53 18.98 9.33
C ILE A 7 -3.90 18.27 8.13
N LEU A 8 -2.97 17.38 8.42
CA LEU A 8 -2.39 16.43 7.47
C LEU A 8 -3.25 15.16 7.42
N HIS A 9 -3.73 14.82 6.24
CA HIS A 9 -4.40 13.56 5.96
C HIS A 9 -3.34 12.59 5.42
N ALA A 10 -2.77 11.79 6.31
CA ALA A 10 -1.70 10.84 6.03
C ALA A 10 -2.25 9.49 5.55
N THR A 11 -1.38 8.64 5.01
CA THR A 11 -1.71 7.23 4.76
C THR A 11 -1.91 6.47 6.09
N PRO A 12 -2.54 5.27 6.06
CA PRO A 12 -2.71 4.45 7.26
C PRO A 12 -1.37 4.14 7.94
N PRO A 13 -1.34 4.00 9.27
CA PRO A 13 -0.11 3.79 10.04
C PRO A 13 0.54 2.44 9.74
N LEU A 14 1.88 2.41 9.73
CA LEU A 14 2.71 1.21 9.62
C LEU A 14 3.61 1.13 10.85
N ALA A 15 3.19 0.38 11.87
CA ALA A 15 3.89 0.38 13.17
C ALA A 15 5.41 0.13 13.03
N PRO A 16 6.26 0.92 13.74
CA PRO A 16 5.90 1.95 14.72
C PRO A 16 5.65 3.35 14.10
N LEU A 17 5.61 3.47 12.77
CA LEU A 17 5.41 4.73 12.08
C LEU A 17 3.93 5.15 12.04
N PRO A 18 3.64 6.46 12.11
CA PRO A 18 2.28 6.99 12.03
C PRO A 18 1.68 6.92 10.61
N ALA A 19 2.49 6.59 9.59
CA ALA A 19 2.07 6.49 8.19
C ALA A 19 2.81 5.35 7.46
N SER A 20 2.25 4.91 6.34
CA SER A 20 2.75 3.81 5.49
C SER A 20 3.43 4.27 4.20
N ASP A 21 3.83 5.54 4.14
CA ASP A 21 4.55 6.14 3.02
C ASP A 21 5.53 7.23 3.47
N ALA A 22 6.56 7.47 2.66
CA ALA A 22 7.57 8.48 2.94
C ALA A 22 7.07 9.93 2.74
N GLU A 23 6.05 10.15 1.90
CA GLU A 23 5.52 11.51 1.65
C GLU A 23 4.75 12.02 2.87
N SER A 24 3.94 11.18 3.53
CA SER A 24 3.27 11.57 4.79
C SER A 24 4.28 11.86 5.89
N LEU A 25 5.32 11.03 6.03
CA LEU A 25 6.39 11.25 7.01
C LEU A 25 7.16 12.55 6.73
N TYR A 26 7.37 12.90 5.45
CA TYR A 26 7.95 14.18 5.06
C TYR A 26 7.09 15.34 5.53
N TYR A 27 5.77 15.30 5.32
CA TYR A 27 4.90 16.39 5.78
C TYR A 27 4.84 16.50 7.31
N ILE A 28 4.88 15.38 8.04
CA ILE A 28 4.97 15.42 9.51
C ILE A 28 6.26 16.12 9.94
N ALA A 29 7.40 15.72 9.38
CA ALA A 29 8.70 16.34 9.66
C ALA A 29 8.75 17.82 9.25
N LEU A 30 8.14 18.17 8.11
CA LEU A 30 8.03 19.53 7.62
C LEU A 30 7.21 20.41 8.57
N PHE A 31 6.03 19.96 8.99
CA PHE A 31 5.21 20.74 9.91
C PHE A 31 5.79 20.81 11.32
N GLN A 32 6.51 19.77 11.75
CA GLN A 32 7.25 19.81 13.01
C GLN A 32 8.32 20.90 13.00
N LEU A 33 9.01 21.10 11.86
CA LEU A 33 10.02 22.15 11.72
C LEU A 33 9.40 23.53 11.46
N ALA A 34 8.45 23.62 10.55
CA ALA A 34 7.93 24.88 10.00
C ALA A 34 6.76 25.46 10.79
N ALA A 35 5.94 24.63 11.45
CA ALA A 35 4.72 25.06 12.13
C ALA A 35 4.48 24.26 13.43
N PRO A 36 5.45 24.22 14.37
CA PRO A 36 5.34 23.40 15.57
C PRO A 36 4.11 23.78 16.40
N GLY A 37 3.30 22.78 16.77
CA GLY A 37 2.10 22.95 17.59
C GLY A 37 0.87 23.52 16.86
N GLN A 38 0.96 23.84 15.57
CA GLN A 38 -0.15 24.34 14.75
C GLN A 38 -0.74 23.30 13.80
N TYR A 39 -0.17 22.10 13.79
CA TYR A 39 -0.61 21.00 12.94
C TYR A 39 -1.08 19.79 13.76
N GLY A 40 -1.91 18.96 13.14
CA GLY A 40 -2.17 17.60 13.57
C GLY A 40 -2.19 16.68 12.35
N ALA A 41 -1.99 15.37 12.58
CA ALA A 41 -2.13 14.38 11.52
C ALA A 41 -3.29 13.43 11.83
N GLU A 42 -4.06 13.09 10.81
CA GLU A 42 -5.09 12.06 10.85
C GLU A 42 -4.94 11.12 9.66
N THR A 43 -5.51 9.92 9.77
CA THR A 43 -5.56 9.00 8.64
C THR A 43 -6.58 9.48 7.62
N GLY A 44 -6.12 9.79 6.41
CA GLY A 44 -6.96 10.22 5.31
C GLY A 44 -7.74 9.07 4.68
N ASP A 45 -8.92 9.40 4.12
CA ASP A 45 -9.70 8.49 3.29
C ASP A 45 -9.20 8.54 1.83
N TRP A 46 -8.94 7.37 1.25
CA TRP A 46 -8.56 7.20 -0.16
C TRP A 46 -9.70 7.56 -1.13
N GLY A 47 -10.93 7.73 -0.68
CA GLY A 47 -12.02 8.30 -1.47
C GLY A 47 -11.86 9.81 -1.72
N GLN A 48 -11.09 10.50 -0.87
CA GLN A 48 -10.87 11.94 -0.96
C GLN A 48 -9.69 12.27 -1.87
N ASN A 49 -9.60 13.54 -2.30
CA ASN A 49 -8.48 14.05 -3.09
C ASN A 49 -8.17 13.25 -4.39
N GLY A 50 -9.18 12.70 -5.07
CA GLY A 50 -8.98 11.86 -6.24
C GLY A 50 -8.26 10.54 -5.93
N GLY A 51 -8.24 10.13 -4.67
CA GLY A 51 -7.52 8.98 -4.15
C GLY A 51 -6.01 9.12 -4.11
N LYS A 52 -5.51 10.35 -3.99
CA LYS A 52 -4.11 10.60 -3.65
C LYS A 52 -3.99 10.94 -2.17
N LEU A 53 -3.20 10.16 -1.44
CA LEU A 53 -2.70 10.48 -0.11
C LEU A 53 -1.18 10.67 -0.21
N PRO A 54 -0.57 11.51 0.65
CA PRO A 54 -1.22 12.40 1.61
C PRO A 54 -1.80 13.68 0.98
N TYR A 55 -2.61 14.42 1.76
CA TYR A 55 -2.98 15.80 1.43
C TYR A 55 -3.14 16.67 2.69
N VAL A 56 -3.08 17.98 2.50
CA VAL A 56 -3.14 18.94 3.60
C VAL A 56 -4.42 19.76 3.51
N THR A 57 -5.04 20.02 4.66
CA THR A 57 -6.16 20.93 4.80
C THR A 57 -5.84 22.01 5.83
N HIS A 58 -6.24 23.25 5.54
CA HIS A 58 -6.19 24.37 6.48
C HIS A 58 -7.61 24.85 6.72
N LEU A 59 -8.06 24.83 7.98
CA LEU A 59 -9.44 25.19 8.37
C LEU A 59 -10.51 24.43 7.54
N GLY A 60 -10.23 23.18 7.19
CA GLY A 60 -11.12 22.33 6.38
C GLY A 60 -11.03 22.53 4.87
N HIS A 61 -10.26 23.51 4.37
CA HIS A 61 -10.02 23.71 2.94
C HIS A 61 -8.72 23.05 2.50
N LYS A 62 -8.75 22.34 1.37
CA LYS A 62 -7.55 21.70 0.81
C LYS A 62 -6.53 22.75 0.38
N VAL A 63 -5.27 22.54 0.77
CA VAL A 63 -4.14 23.40 0.41
C VAL A 63 -3.13 22.59 -0.41
N PRO A 64 -2.84 22.99 -1.66
CA PRO A 64 -1.75 22.38 -2.42
C PRO A 64 -0.39 22.69 -1.79
N SER A 65 0.59 21.80 -1.97
CA SER A 65 1.94 21.93 -1.40
C SER A 65 2.63 23.26 -1.73
N ALA A 66 2.41 23.79 -2.93
CA ALA A 66 2.95 25.08 -3.37
C ALA A 66 2.47 26.29 -2.54
N TYR A 67 1.34 26.18 -1.86
CA TYR A 67 0.76 27.26 -1.05
C TYR A 67 1.04 27.10 0.46
N LEU A 68 1.78 26.07 0.87
CA LEU A 68 2.15 25.88 2.28
C LEU A 68 2.94 27.06 2.87
N PRO A 69 3.90 27.68 2.16
CA PRO A 69 4.62 28.85 2.66
C PRO A 69 3.73 30.07 2.97
N ASN A 70 2.54 30.12 2.39
CA ASN A 70 1.59 31.23 2.59
C ASN A 70 0.67 31.01 3.80
N LEU A 71 0.76 29.88 4.49
CA LEU A 71 -0.08 29.59 5.64
C LEU A 71 0.33 30.43 6.86
N PRO A 72 -0.65 30.90 7.66
CA PRO A 72 -0.35 31.68 8.84
C PRO A 72 0.44 30.83 9.85
N GLY A 73 1.61 31.33 10.27
CA GLY A 73 2.47 30.65 11.23
C GLY A 73 3.41 29.58 10.63
N PHE A 74 3.35 29.36 9.32
CA PHE A 74 4.32 28.50 8.63
C PHE A 74 5.62 29.27 8.37
N GLN A 75 6.73 28.75 8.90
CA GLN A 75 8.08 29.27 8.68
C GLN A 75 8.76 28.41 7.61
N ASP A 76 9.06 29.01 6.45
CA ASP A 76 9.74 28.29 5.37
C ASP A 76 11.14 27.84 5.81
N PRO A 77 11.43 26.52 5.88
CA PRO A 77 12.75 26.02 6.27
C PRO A 77 13.86 26.53 5.36
N ASP A 78 13.55 26.80 4.09
CA ASP A 78 14.51 27.22 3.08
C ASP A 78 14.64 28.76 3.00
N ALA A 79 13.99 29.52 3.90
CA ALA A 79 13.97 30.98 3.85
C ALA A 79 15.37 31.60 3.92
N HIS A 80 16.29 30.98 4.66
CA HIS A 80 17.66 31.45 4.87
C HIS A 80 18.61 31.18 3.69
N LEU A 81 18.20 30.33 2.74
CA LEU A 81 19.02 29.96 1.59
C LEU A 81 19.09 31.08 0.54
N SER A 82 20.24 31.24 -0.08
CA SER A 82 20.42 32.08 -1.26
C SER A 82 19.63 31.54 -2.47
N ALA A 83 19.45 32.35 -3.51
CA ALA A 83 18.73 31.92 -4.71
C ALA A 83 19.41 30.73 -5.42
N GLU A 84 20.74 30.69 -5.40
CA GLU A 84 21.53 29.57 -5.95
C GLU A 84 21.34 28.31 -5.11
N GLU A 85 21.42 28.42 -3.79
CA GLU A 85 21.20 27.27 -2.88
C GLU A 85 19.77 26.74 -2.96
N LYS A 86 18.77 27.59 -3.20
CA LYS A 86 17.38 27.15 -3.44
C LYS A 86 17.25 26.35 -4.73
N ALA A 87 17.97 26.73 -5.79
CA ALA A 87 18.01 25.96 -7.03
C ALA A 87 18.70 24.60 -6.83
N ASP A 88 19.81 24.58 -6.09
CA ASP A 88 20.49 23.35 -5.70
C ASP A 88 19.60 22.46 -4.82
N ALA A 89 18.86 23.03 -3.87
CA ALA A 89 17.93 22.30 -3.01
C ALA A 89 16.84 21.62 -3.84
N LEU A 90 16.31 22.32 -4.84
CA LEU A 90 15.36 21.74 -5.79
C LEU A 90 15.99 20.61 -6.61
N SER A 91 17.23 20.75 -7.05
CA SER A 91 17.93 19.68 -7.77
C SER A 91 18.11 18.43 -6.90
N TRP A 92 18.46 18.60 -5.61
CA TRP A 92 18.62 17.47 -4.69
C TRP A 92 17.29 16.79 -4.41
N LYS A 93 16.21 17.54 -4.24
CA LYS A 93 14.86 16.96 -4.12
C LYS A 93 14.48 16.14 -5.35
N SER A 94 14.71 16.69 -6.55
CA SER A 94 14.46 15.97 -7.80
C SER A 94 15.31 14.71 -7.94
N TYR A 95 16.56 14.74 -7.44
CA TYR A 95 17.44 13.58 -7.42
C TYR A 95 16.91 12.49 -6.47
N LEU A 96 16.44 12.86 -5.29
CA LEU A 96 15.83 11.94 -4.32
C LEU A 96 14.56 11.30 -4.90
N ASP A 97 13.69 12.11 -5.52
CA ASP A 97 12.45 11.66 -6.17
C ASP A 97 12.70 10.69 -7.34
N ALA A 98 13.81 10.87 -8.07
CA ALA A 98 14.14 10.06 -9.24
C ALA A 98 14.89 8.76 -8.89
N ASN A 99 15.68 8.74 -7.81
CA ASN A 99 16.57 7.61 -7.50
C ASN A 99 16.19 6.89 -6.22
N ILE A 100 15.99 7.63 -5.12
CA ILE A 100 15.82 7.03 -3.79
C ILE A 100 14.39 6.56 -3.59
N VAL A 101 13.40 7.35 -4.01
CA VAL A 101 11.98 6.96 -3.97
C VAL A 101 11.76 5.63 -4.70
N ASP A 102 12.42 5.41 -5.83
CA ASP A 102 12.29 4.17 -6.60
C ASP A 102 12.94 2.96 -5.89
N LEU A 103 14.07 3.14 -5.21
CA LEU A 103 14.68 2.09 -4.38
C LEU A 103 13.85 1.77 -3.13
N VAL A 104 13.25 2.79 -2.52
CA VAL A 104 12.33 2.63 -1.38
C VAL A 104 11.10 1.84 -1.84
N ASN A 105 10.47 2.25 -2.94
CA ASN A 105 9.31 1.56 -3.51
C ASN A 105 9.65 0.12 -3.93
N HIS A 106 10.83 -0.11 -4.51
CA HIS A 106 11.31 -1.45 -4.83
C HIS A 106 11.40 -2.34 -3.58
N THR A 107 12.00 -1.83 -2.50
CA THR A 107 12.14 -2.55 -1.23
C THR A 107 10.79 -3.00 -0.69
N TYR A 108 9.77 -2.17 -0.83
CA TYR A 108 8.47 -2.41 -0.25
C TYR A 108 7.48 -3.17 -1.13
N TYR A 109 7.45 -2.87 -2.43
CA TYR A 109 6.43 -3.41 -3.35
C TYR A 109 6.95 -4.55 -4.22
N SER A 110 8.24 -4.55 -4.54
CA SER A 110 8.83 -5.55 -5.44
C SER A 110 9.49 -6.69 -4.69
N LEU A 111 10.23 -6.41 -3.61
CA LEU A 111 10.96 -7.45 -2.88
C LEU A 111 10.02 -8.33 -2.04
N PRO A 112 10.07 -9.65 -2.22
CA PRO A 112 9.39 -10.58 -1.33
C PRO A 112 10.21 -10.76 -0.05
N PRO A 113 9.57 -10.95 1.12
CA PRO A 113 8.13 -10.98 1.37
C PRO A 113 7.57 -9.64 1.90
N ASN A 114 8.22 -8.50 1.60
CA ASN A 114 7.93 -7.22 2.24
C ASN A 114 6.49 -6.75 1.97
N TYR A 115 6.06 -6.71 0.70
CA TYR A 115 4.73 -6.19 0.34
C TYR A 115 3.57 -6.85 1.11
N PRO A 116 3.35 -8.19 1.00
CA PRO A 116 2.20 -8.83 1.65
C PRO A 116 2.28 -8.83 3.17
N GLN A 117 3.48 -8.75 3.75
CA GLN A 117 3.66 -8.86 5.20
C GLN A 117 3.67 -7.50 5.92
N THR A 118 3.98 -6.40 5.23
CA THR A 118 4.06 -5.05 5.82
C THR A 118 3.01 -4.10 5.24
N ILE A 119 3.31 -3.42 4.13
CA ILE A 119 2.51 -2.33 3.59
C ILE A 119 1.10 -2.76 3.22
N ALA A 120 0.93 -3.93 2.60
CA ALA A 120 -0.40 -4.38 2.20
C ALA A 120 -1.33 -4.48 3.41
N LYS A 121 -0.86 -5.03 4.53
CA LYS A 121 -1.65 -5.15 5.77
C LYS A 121 -2.00 -3.78 6.36
N ALA A 122 -1.03 -2.87 6.39
CA ALA A 122 -1.24 -1.50 6.90
C ALA A 122 -2.26 -0.72 6.06
N GLN A 123 -2.09 -0.72 4.73
CA GLN A 123 -2.95 0.01 3.81
C GLN A 123 -4.37 -0.56 3.76
N LEU A 124 -4.51 -1.89 3.84
CA LEU A 124 -5.81 -2.58 3.84
C LEU A 124 -6.60 -2.39 5.14
N ALA A 125 -5.94 -2.13 6.27
CA ALA A 125 -6.57 -2.10 7.59
C ALA A 125 -7.71 -1.09 7.73
N THR A 126 -7.67 -0.01 6.95
CA THR A 126 -8.65 1.10 7.03
C THR A 126 -9.67 1.10 5.89
N LEU A 127 -9.48 0.25 4.89
CA LEU A 127 -10.31 0.22 3.71
C LEU A 127 -11.60 -0.56 3.95
N SER A 128 -12.72 0.02 3.53
CA SER A 128 -14.02 -0.65 3.52
C SER A 128 -14.33 -1.23 2.14
N PHE A 129 -15.23 -2.21 2.05
CA PHE A 129 -15.72 -2.67 0.75
C PHE A 129 -16.51 -1.53 0.06
N PRO A 130 -16.32 -1.28 -1.26
CA PRO A 130 -15.54 -2.06 -2.24
C PRO A 130 -14.08 -1.61 -2.41
N GLN A 131 -13.64 -0.59 -1.67
CA GLN A 131 -12.29 0.00 -1.77
C GLN A 131 -11.17 -1.01 -1.57
N THR A 132 -11.38 -1.99 -0.68
CA THR A 132 -10.43 -3.09 -0.40
C THR A 132 -10.01 -3.87 -1.66
N GLN A 133 -10.86 -3.97 -2.68
CA GLN A 133 -10.57 -4.77 -3.88
C GLN A 133 -9.69 -4.02 -4.89
N TYR A 134 -9.98 -2.74 -5.17
CA TYR A 134 -9.34 -2.02 -6.27
C TYR A 134 -8.19 -1.11 -5.83
N ILE A 135 -8.20 -0.57 -4.61
CA ILE A 135 -7.19 0.41 -4.17
C ILE A 135 -5.78 -0.18 -4.09
N PRO A 136 -5.55 -1.33 -3.43
CA PRO A 136 -4.21 -1.92 -3.35
C PRO A 136 -3.69 -2.29 -4.75
N GLN A 137 -4.55 -2.82 -5.61
CA GLN A 137 -4.21 -3.16 -6.99
C GLN A 137 -3.80 -1.92 -7.79
N ARG A 138 -4.53 -0.82 -7.63
CA ARG A 138 -4.23 0.46 -8.29
C ARG A 138 -2.91 1.05 -7.81
N ILE A 139 -2.65 1.06 -6.50
CA ILE A 139 -1.39 1.56 -5.95
C ILE A 139 -0.22 0.72 -6.46
N ARG A 140 -0.33 -0.61 -6.36
CA ARG A 140 0.70 -1.53 -6.83
C ARG A 140 0.91 -1.45 -8.33
N SER A 141 -0.13 -1.27 -9.15
CA SER A 141 0.03 -1.17 -10.61
C SER A 141 0.76 0.10 -11.04
N VAL A 142 0.48 1.24 -10.40
CA VAL A 142 1.22 2.49 -10.65
C VAL A 142 2.69 2.32 -10.30
N ILE A 143 2.99 1.76 -9.13
CA ILE A 143 4.37 1.54 -8.68
C ILE A 143 5.08 0.50 -9.55
N LYS A 144 4.42 -0.61 -9.89
CA LYS A 144 4.93 -1.63 -10.81
C LYS A 144 5.30 -1.01 -12.15
N SER A 145 4.41 -0.21 -12.75
CA SER A 145 4.69 0.44 -14.05
C SER A 145 5.96 1.31 -14.01
N ARG A 146 6.14 2.09 -12.95
CA ARG A 146 7.32 2.94 -12.77
C ARG A 146 8.58 2.11 -12.52
N LEU A 147 8.54 1.12 -11.64
CA LEU A 147 9.70 0.28 -11.33
C LEU A 147 10.10 -0.64 -12.50
N THR A 148 9.14 -1.09 -13.30
CA THR A 148 9.42 -1.84 -14.53
C THR A 148 10.13 -0.95 -15.55
N PHE A 149 9.72 0.31 -15.70
CA PHE A 149 10.40 1.28 -16.57
C PHE A 149 11.85 1.54 -16.14
N VAL A 150 12.10 1.70 -14.83
CA VAL A 150 13.46 1.91 -14.28
C VAL A 150 14.30 0.62 -14.29
N GLY A 151 13.65 -0.55 -14.44
CA GLY A 151 14.31 -1.86 -14.41
C GLY A 151 14.62 -2.35 -12.99
N LEU A 152 13.90 -1.86 -11.98
CA LEU A 152 14.02 -2.31 -10.59
C LEU A 152 12.98 -3.39 -10.26
N TRP A 153 11.85 -3.46 -10.97
CA TRP A 153 10.84 -4.49 -10.69
C TRP A 153 11.41 -5.90 -10.84
N GLY A 154 11.34 -6.70 -9.78
CA GLY A 154 11.87 -8.06 -9.72
C GLY A 154 13.35 -8.20 -9.45
N LEU A 155 14.08 -7.08 -9.34
CA LEU A 155 15.51 -7.12 -9.09
C LEU A 155 15.80 -7.61 -7.67
N GLY A 156 16.60 -8.66 -7.52
CA GLY A 156 16.92 -9.24 -6.21
C GLY A 156 15.86 -10.20 -5.64
N GLY A 157 14.81 -10.50 -6.39
CA GLY A 157 13.75 -11.44 -6.02
C GLY A 157 12.38 -10.95 -6.47
N LEU A 158 11.50 -11.88 -6.86
CA LEU A 158 10.18 -11.59 -7.41
C LEU A 158 9.08 -12.16 -6.50
N ASN A 159 7.99 -11.42 -6.30
CA ASN A 159 6.89 -11.87 -5.42
C ASN A 159 6.25 -13.14 -5.97
N ASP A 160 5.77 -14.05 -5.11
CA ASP A 160 5.27 -15.38 -5.51
C ASP A 160 4.30 -15.33 -6.70
N GLY A 161 3.36 -14.37 -6.72
CA GLY A 161 2.44 -14.21 -7.86
C GLY A 161 3.10 -13.74 -9.16
N ASP A 162 4.05 -12.80 -9.07
CA ASP A 162 4.81 -12.33 -10.23
C ASP A 162 5.85 -13.39 -10.68
N ALA A 163 6.37 -14.20 -9.75
CA ALA A 163 7.23 -15.36 -10.00
C ALA A 163 6.50 -16.45 -10.79
N VAL A 164 5.23 -16.71 -10.45
CA VAL A 164 4.38 -17.63 -11.24
C VAL A 164 4.15 -17.08 -12.65
N GLU A 165 3.89 -15.79 -12.83
CA GLU A 165 3.74 -15.18 -14.16
C GLU A 165 5.05 -15.26 -14.97
N GLU A 166 6.20 -14.98 -14.38
CA GLU A 166 7.50 -15.15 -15.05
C GLU A 166 7.80 -16.62 -15.34
N ASP A 167 7.52 -17.55 -14.43
CA ASP A 167 7.70 -18.98 -14.65
C ASP A 167 6.79 -19.52 -15.76
N GLN A 168 5.56 -19.03 -15.86
CA GLN A 168 4.65 -19.32 -16.97
C GLN A 168 5.22 -18.80 -18.29
N ARG A 169 5.69 -17.55 -18.35
CA ARG A 169 6.37 -17.02 -19.54
C ARG A 169 7.60 -17.84 -19.91
N ILE A 170 8.40 -18.25 -18.92
CA ILE A 170 9.57 -19.10 -19.14
C ILE A 170 9.15 -20.47 -19.68
N LEU A 171 8.06 -21.05 -19.17
CA LEU A 171 7.49 -22.29 -19.70
C LEU A 171 7.04 -22.12 -21.15
N GLU A 172 6.42 -20.99 -21.49
CA GLU A 172 6.03 -20.65 -22.87
C GLU A 172 7.27 -20.45 -23.77
N GLU A 173 8.30 -19.74 -23.30
CA GLU A 173 9.57 -19.50 -23.99
C GLU A 173 10.46 -20.74 -24.14
N LYS A 174 10.25 -21.77 -23.30
CA LYS A 174 10.89 -23.08 -23.45
C LYS A 174 10.44 -23.76 -24.73
N PHE A 175 9.41 -23.29 -25.42
CA PHE A 175 9.00 -23.83 -26.70
C PHE A 175 9.41 -22.88 -27.84
N ILE A 176 10.15 -23.41 -28.83
CA ILE A 176 10.45 -22.68 -30.06
C ILE A 176 9.46 -23.11 -31.13
N THR A 177 8.82 -22.15 -31.78
CA THR A 177 8.05 -22.38 -33.02
C THR A 177 9.00 -22.40 -34.20
N GLY A 178 9.11 -23.57 -34.84
CA GLY A 178 9.91 -23.76 -36.06
C GLY A 178 9.22 -23.18 -37.30
N PRO A 179 9.95 -23.02 -38.42
CA PRO A 179 9.37 -22.67 -39.70
C PRO A 179 8.36 -23.77 -40.10
N GLY A 180 7.07 -23.43 -40.11
CA GLY A 180 5.97 -24.39 -40.30
C GLY A 180 5.03 -24.57 -39.10
N GLY A 181 5.23 -23.82 -38.01
CA GLY A 181 4.31 -23.82 -36.85
C GLY A 181 4.49 -24.99 -35.89
N THR A 182 5.55 -25.80 -36.06
CA THR A 182 5.87 -26.89 -35.14
C THR A 182 6.46 -26.34 -33.84
N VAL A 183 5.89 -26.74 -32.71
CA VAL A 183 6.33 -26.33 -31.37
C VAL A 183 7.27 -27.40 -30.83
N ALA A 184 8.56 -27.09 -30.65
CA ALA A 184 9.55 -28.01 -30.09
C ALA A 184 10.13 -27.46 -28.78
N PRO A 185 10.29 -28.30 -27.73
CA PRO A 185 10.95 -27.86 -26.50
C PRO A 185 12.43 -27.54 -26.76
N ARG A 186 12.91 -26.41 -26.23
CA ARG A 186 14.34 -26.08 -26.12
C ARG A 186 15.06 -27.21 -25.38
N ALA A 187 16.26 -27.55 -25.85
CA ALA A 187 17.04 -28.68 -25.36
C ALA A 187 17.05 -28.74 -23.82
N TRP A 188 16.68 -29.93 -23.30
CA TRP A 188 16.52 -30.24 -21.89
C TRP A 188 17.78 -29.91 -21.07
N THR A 189 17.71 -28.89 -20.23
CA THR A 189 18.70 -28.68 -19.17
C THR A 189 18.22 -29.47 -17.94
N GLY A 190 19.05 -30.38 -17.40
CA GLY A 190 18.63 -31.39 -16.41
C GLY A 190 17.91 -30.88 -15.15
N TRP A 191 17.37 -31.79 -14.32
CA TRP A 191 16.48 -31.51 -13.17
C TRP A 191 17.02 -30.47 -12.16
N ARG A 192 18.35 -30.36 -11.99
CA ARG A 192 19.01 -29.36 -11.10
C ARG A 192 19.29 -28.01 -11.76
N SER A 193 19.21 -27.92 -13.09
CA SER A 193 19.54 -26.72 -13.84
C SER A 193 18.63 -25.54 -13.51
N GLY A 194 17.36 -25.79 -13.21
CA GLY A 194 16.40 -24.75 -12.83
C GLY A 194 16.77 -24.06 -11.51
N GLN A 195 17.04 -24.85 -10.47
CA GLN A 195 17.44 -24.33 -9.16
C GLN A 195 18.79 -23.59 -9.20
N GLU A 196 19.76 -24.11 -9.96
CA GLU A 196 21.06 -23.46 -10.13
C GLU A 196 20.97 -22.19 -10.98
N ALA A 197 20.12 -22.16 -12.00
CA ALA A 197 19.86 -20.96 -12.80
C ALA A 197 19.15 -19.89 -11.99
N GLU A 198 18.15 -20.25 -11.18
CA GLU A 198 17.44 -19.33 -10.30
C GLU A 198 18.37 -18.74 -9.22
N LYS A 199 19.18 -19.56 -8.56
CA LYS A 199 20.21 -19.07 -7.62
C LYS A 199 21.19 -18.11 -8.27
N ARG A 200 21.63 -18.39 -9.51
CA ARG A 200 22.51 -17.47 -10.28
C ARG A 200 21.80 -16.16 -10.61
N ARG A 201 20.55 -16.21 -11.06
CA ARG A 201 19.72 -15.02 -11.32
C ARG A 201 19.54 -14.18 -10.07
N ARG A 202 19.24 -14.81 -8.93
CA ARG A 202 19.09 -14.11 -7.64
C ARG A 202 20.38 -13.41 -7.24
N LYS A 203 21.51 -14.11 -7.28
CA LYS A 203 22.83 -13.53 -6.98
C LYS A 203 23.19 -12.38 -7.92
N TRP A 204 22.93 -12.53 -9.21
CA TRP A 204 23.15 -11.47 -10.19
C TRP A 204 22.24 -10.26 -9.92
N GLY A 205 20.97 -10.50 -9.60
CA GLY A 205 20.01 -9.45 -9.23
C GLY A 205 20.42 -8.72 -7.95
N GLU A 206 20.90 -9.45 -6.93
CA GLU A 206 21.45 -8.88 -5.70
C GLU A 206 22.67 -7.99 -5.99
N GLN A 207 23.58 -8.41 -6.87
CA GLN A 207 24.75 -7.61 -7.28
C GLN A 207 24.36 -6.35 -8.07
N GLN A 208 23.41 -6.47 -8.99
CA GLN A 208 22.87 -5.32 -9.73
C GLN A 208 22.18 -4.35 -8.79
N LEU A 209 21.40 -4.85 -7.82
CA LEU A 209 20.74 -4.05 -6.81
C LEU A 209 21.77 -3.31 -5.94
N ASP A 210 22.82 -3.98 -5.46
CA ASP A 210 23.92 -3.37 -4.71
C ASP A 210 24.58 -2.23 -5.52
N THR A 211 24.85 -2.47 -6.80
CA THR A 211 25.41 -1.46 -7.70
C THR A 211 24.48 -0.24 -7.84
N ARG A 212 23.18 -0.46 -8.01
CA ARG A 212 22.16 0.60 -8.14
C ARG A 212 22.00 1.39 -6.84
N ILE A 213 21.99 0.71 -5.70
CA ILE A 213 21.95 1.35 -4.38
C ILE A 213 23.17 2.23 -4.21
N LYS A 214 24.37 1.71 -4.50
CA LYS A 214 25.60 2.51 -4.40
C LYS A 214 25.59 3.74 -5.29
N ALA A 215 25.22 3.58 -6.55
CA ALA A 215 25.10 4.69 -7.49
C ALA A 215 24.12 5.79 -7.02
N ALA A 216 23.08 5.42 -6.26
CA ALA A 216 22.08 6.36 -5.74
C ALA A 216 22.51 7.03 -4.42
N PHE A 217 23.18 6.30 -3.52
CA PHE A 217 23.54 6.80 -2.20
C PHE A 217 24.94 7.41 -2.11
N ASP A 218 25.90 7.02 -2.96
CA ASP A 218 27.26 7.58 -2.98
C ASP A 218 27.30 9.10 -3.20
N PRO A 219 26.48 9.71 -4.08
CA PRO A 219 26.44 11.17 -4.22
C PRO A 219 25.91 11.87 -2.96
N LEU A 220 24.93 11.27 -2.27
CA LEU A 220 24.37 11.81 -1.03
C LEU A 220 25.37 11.73 0.12
N ALA A 221 26.05 10.59 0.25
CA ALA A 221 27.10 10.38 1.25
C ALA A 221 28.23 11.40 1.07
N ARG A 222 28.70 11.61 -0.17
CA ARG A 222 29.70 12.65 -0.49
C ARG A 222 29.20 14.07 -0.22
N ARG A 223 27.93 14.35 -0.50
CA ARG A 223 27.34 15.68 -0.26
C ARG A 223 27.27 16.02 1.24
N LEU A 224 26.98 15.01 2.06
CA LEU A 224 26.84 15.14 3.52
C LEU A 224 28.15 14.90 4.27
N GLU A 225 29.22 14.51 3.58
CA GLU A 225 30.52 14.24 4.20
C GLU A 225 31.06 15.51 4.89
N GLY A 226 31.30 15.42 6.20
CA GLY A 226 31.78 16.53 7.02
C GLY A 226 30.78 17.65 7.28
N LYS A 227 29.51 17.51 6.86
CA LYS A 227 28.45 18.50 7.05
C LYS A 227 27.32 17.96 7.92
N ASN A 228 26.66 18.87 8.64
CA ASN A 228 25.51 18.49 9.44
C ASN A 228 24.25 18.29 8.59
N TYR A 229 24.05 19.17 7.61
CA TYR A 229 22.91 19.17 6.69
C TYR A 229 23.37 19.57 5.26
N PHE A 230 22.47 19.51 4.28
CA PHE A 230 22.82 19.80 2.87
C PHE A 230 23.44 21.19 2.65
N PHE A 231 23.02 22.18 3.42
CA PHE A 231 23.39 23.60 3.26
C PHE A 231 23.97 24.23 4.54
N GLY A 232 24.52 23.43 5.45
CA GLY A 232 25.20 23.92 6.64
C GLY A 232 24.69 23.26 7.93
N ASP A 233 24.35 24.09 8.91
CA ASP A 233 23.98 23.66 10.28
C ASP A 233 22.48 23.76 10.57
N ILE A 234 21.69 24.27 9.62
CA ILE A 234 20.23 24.37 9.73
C ILE A 234 19.60 23.32 8.80
N PRO A 235 18.62 22.53 9.27
CA PRO A 235 17.94 21.56 8.42
C PRO A 235 17.06 22.25 7.37
N THR A 236 17.16 21.77 6.13
CA THR A 236 16.43 22.31 4.96
C THR A 236 15.40 21.32 4.42
N THR A 237 14.57 21.71 3.45
CA THR A 237 13.58 20.78 2.87
C THR A 237 14.18 19.53 2.21
N PRO A 238 15.34 19.53 1.52
CA PRO A 238 15.97 18.28 1.06
C PRO A 238 16.46 17.40 2.21
N ASP A 239 16.92 17.97 3.33
CA ASP A 239 17.27 17.20 4.52
C ASP A 239 16.06 16.44 5.06
N LEU A 240 14.91 17.12 5.15
CA LEU A 240 13.65 16.50 5.58
C LEU A 240 13.14 15.43 4.62
N HIS A 241 13.34 15.61 3.31
CA HIS A 241 12.93 14.64 2.30
C HIS A 241 13.82 13.39 2.35
N LEU A 242 15.14 13.55 2.46
CA LEU A 242 16.04 12.41 2.69
C LEU A 242 15.70 11.70 4.01
N PHE A 243 15.45 12.47 5.06
CA PHE A 243 15.07 11.96 6.37
C PHE A 243 13.81 11.12 6.32
N SER A 244 12.76 11.54 5.61
CA SER A 244 11.52 10.77 5.54
C SER A 244 11.70 9.44 4.80
N LEU A 245 12.50 9.44 3.72
CA LEU A 245 12.84 8.22 2.98
C LEU A 245 13.67 7.25 3.83
N LEU A 246 14.68 7.77 4.56
CA LEU A 246 15.49 6.96 5.46
C LEU A 246 14.68 6.46 6.65
N THR A 247 13.82 7.28 7.25
CA THR A 247 12.90 6.89 8.32
C THR A 247 12.03 5.72 7.86
N PHE A 248 11.46 5.84 6.67
CA PHE A 248 10.62 4.79 6.12
C PHE A 248 11.38 3.49 5.90
N LEU A 249 12.69 3.51 5.67
CA LEU A 249 13.50 2.28 5.52
C LEU A 249 14.04 1.73 6.84
N LEU A 250 14.49 2.60 7.75
CA LEU A 250 15.31 2.22 8.90
C LEU A 250 14.50 1.92 10.16
N THR A 251 13.30 2.49 10.28
CA THR A 251 12.46 2.42 11.48
C THR A 251 11.57 1.16 11.56
N PRO A 252 10.85 0.73 10.50
CA PRO A 252 10.00 -0.45 10.59
C PRO A 252 10.81 -1.75 10.46
N SER A 253 10.31 -2.84 11.05
CA SER A 253 10.89 -4.17 10.88
C SER A 253 10.45 -4.77 9.53
N LEU A 254 11.40 -4.88 8.60
CA LEU A 254 11.15 -5.48 7.30
C LEU A 254 11.52 -6.97 7.31
N PRO A 255 10.64 -7.85 6.79
CA PRO A 255 10.94 -9.27 6.62
C PRO A 255 12.22 -9.52 5.82
N ASN A 256 12.44 -8.70 4.79
CA ASN A 256 13.65 -8.70 3.98
C ASN A 256 14.38 -7.35 4.14
N PRO A 257 15.38 -7.25 5.04
CA PRO A 257 16.04 -5.99 5.39
C PRO A 257 17.31 -5.70 4.57
N LEU A 258 17.39 -6.08 3.28
CA LEU A 258 18.61 -5.86 2.46
C LEU A 258 19.06 -4.40 2.43
N LEU A 259 18.20 -3.48 1.98
CA LEU A 259 18.55 -2.06 1.86
C LEU A 259 18.82 -1.41 3.23
N PRO A 260 17.99 -1.61 4.28
CA PRO A 260 18.31 -1.10 5.62
C PRO A 260 19.64 -1.61 6.17
N THR A 261 19.97 -2.89 5.93
CA THR A 261 21.25 -3.47 6.38
C THR A 261 22.42 -2.82 5.66
N LEU A 262 22.32 -2.64 4.34
CA LEU A 262 23.34 -1.98 3.52
C LEU A 262 23.53 -0.51 3.95
N LEU A 263 22.46 0.23 4.20
CA LEU A 263 22.54 1.60 4.71
C LEU A 263 23.30 1.68 6.04
N ARG A 264 23.00 0.77 6.96
CA ARG A 264 23.68 0.72 8.28
C ARG A 264 25.15 0.33 8.19
N THR A 265 25.54 -0.51 7.24
CA THR A 265 26.93 -0.99 7.11
C THR A 265 27.80 -0.09 6.25
N THR A 266 27.24 0.42 5.14
CA THR A 266 28.00 1.11 4.08
C THR A 266 27.89 2.63 4.18
N TYR A 267 26.76 3.14 4.70
CA TYR A 267 26.46 4.58 4.75
C TYR A 267 26.16 5.07 6.17
N PRO A 268 27.09 4.89 7.13
CA PRO A 268 26.87 5.34 8.51
C PRO A 268 26.64 6.86 8.60
N SER A 269 27.25 7.66 7.71
CA SER A 269 27.02 9.11 7.66
C SER A 269 25.55 9.48 7.43
N LEU A 270 24.85 8.74 6.56
CA LEU A 270 23.42 8.96 6.30
C LEU A 270 22.55 8.56 7.49
N VAL A 271 22.92 7.48 8.19
CA VAL A 271 22.25 7.08 9.43
C VAL A 271 22.45 8.14 10.51
N THR A 272 23.66 8.69 10.67
CA THR A 272 23.90 9.78 11.63
C THR A 272 23.14 11.05 11.27
N HIS A 273 22.96 11.36 9.98
CA HIS A 273 22.12 12.47 9.53
C HIS A 273 20.66 12.25 9.91
N HIS A 274 20.14 11.04 9.70
CA HIS A 274 18.79 10.65 10.11
C HIS A 274 18.59 10.78 11.62
N ASP A 275 19.49 10.23 12.44
CA ASP A 275 19.40 10.28 13.91
C ASP A 275 19.50 11.73 14.44
N ARG A 276 20.34 12.57 13.81
CA ARG A 276 20.45 13.99 14.13
C ARG A 276 19.15 14.74 13.86
N LEU A 277 18.45 14.45 12.76
CA LEU A 277 17.14 15.06 12.49
C LEU A 277 16.06 14.54 13.42
N LEU A 278 16.06 13.25 13.72
CA LEU A 278 15.10 12.66 14.65
C LEU A 278 15.17 13.34 16.02
N THR A 279 16.38 13.55 16.52
CA THR A 279 16.63 14.25 17.79
C THR A 279 16.31 15.74 17.70
N HIS A 280 16.73 16.43 16.63
CA HIS A 280 16.44 17.85 16.42
C HIS A 280 14.93 18.15 16.37
N LEU A 281 14.15 17.31 15.67
CA LEU A 281 12.70 17.46 15.56
C LEU A 281 11.95 16.99 16.81
N SER A 282 12.64 16.32 17.75
CA SER A 282 12.05 15.69 18.94
C SER A 282 10.89 14.76 18.60
N LEU A 283 11.03 13.99 17.51
CA LEU A 283 10.00 13.08 17.04
C LEU A 283 10.19 11.70 17.67
N ASP A 284 9.15 11.23 18.35
CA ASP A 284 9.00 9.82 18.71
C ASP A 284 7.88 9.22 17.86
N TRP A 285 8.26 8.44 16.86
CA TRP A 285 7.31 7.85 15.91
C TRP A 285 6.32 6.91 16.59
N ALA A 286 6.76 6.16 17.61
CA ALA A 286 5.93 5.16 18.27
C ALA A 286 4.82 5.79 19.11
N SER A 287 5.07 6.97 19.68
CA SER A 287 4.10 7.72 20.49
C SER A 287 3.45 8.89 19.75
N PHE A 288 3.71 9.03 18.45
CA PHE A 288 3.21 10.15 17.66
C PHE A 288 1.66 10.23 17.72
N PRO A 289 1.07 11.36 18.17
CA PRO A 289 -0.36 11.46 18.38
C PRO A 289 -1.09 11.63 17.05
N LEU A 290 -1.74 10.56 16.58
CA LEU A 290 -2.72 10.66 15.50
C LEU A 290 -4.05 11.18 16.05
N LEU A 291 -4.59 12.20 15.39
CA LEU A 291 -5.96 12.65 15.62
C LEU A 291 -6.91 11.52 15.23
N ARG A 292 -7.93 11.29 16.06
CA ARG A 292 -8.96 10.30 15.71
C ARG A 292 -9.66 10.76 14.44
N PRO A 293 -9.73 9.91 13.40
CA PRO A 293 -10.43 10.28 12.18
C PRO A 293 -11.87 10.61 12.54
N ARG A 294 -12.39 11.69 11.96
CA ARG A 294 -13.82 12.01 12.06
C ARG A 294 -14.56 10.86 11.38
N ILE A 295 -15.21 10.00 12.18
CA ILE A 295 -15.94 8.83 11.69
C ILE A 295 -17.05 9.33 10.74
N VAL A 296 -16.77 9.33 9.44
CA VAL A 296 -17.81 9.30 8.42
C VAL A 296 -18.31 7.87 8.45
N LYS A 297 -19.58 7.65 8.83
CA LYS A 297 -20.16 6.31 8.89
C LYS A 297 -19.88 5.60 7.56
N ALA A 298 -19.01 4.59 7.59
CA ALA A 298 -18.80 3.73 6.43
C ALA A 298 -20.16 3.12 6.09
N ALA A 299 -20.57 3.26 4.83
CA ALA A 299 -21.85 2.72 4.38
C ALA A 299 -21.85 1.22 4.69
N SER A 300 -22.87 0.77 5.43
CA SER A 300 -23.02 -0.64 5.79
C SER A 300 -23.04 -1.50 4.52
N TRP A 301 -22.58 -2.75 4.61
CA TRP A 301 -22.68 -3.73 3.52
C TRP A 301 -24.08 -3.76 2.88
N GLY A 302 -25.13 -3.54 3.67
CA GLY A 302 -26.50 -3.44 3.18
C GLY A 302 -26.80 -2.16 2.39
N GLU A 303 -26.21 -1.03 2.76
CA GLU A 303 -26.39 0.28 2.09
C GLU A 303 -25.65 0.32 0.75
N THR A 304 -24.45 -0.24 0.70
CA THR A 304 -23.66 -0.30 -0.55
C THR A 304 -24.30 -1.29 -1.53
N LEU A 305 -24.66 -2.50 -1.11
CA LEU A 305 -25.31 -3.47 -1.99
C LEU A 305 -26.70 -3.03 -2.44
N SER A 306 -27.48 -2.35 -1.59
CA SER A 306 -28.79 -1.81 -2.00
C SER A 306 -28.69 -0.67 -3.01
N SER A 307 -27.55 0.05 -3.08
CA SER A 307 -27.30 1.04 -4.13
C SER A 307 -26.91 0.41 -5.48
N PHE A 308 -26.29 -0.77 -5.48
CA PHE A 308 -25.94 -1.53 -6.69
C PHE A 308 -27.07 -2.39 -7.24
N ILE A 309 -28.04 -2.76 -6.39
CA ILE A 309 -29.28 -3.41 -6.82
C ILE A 309 -30.24 -2.29 -7.24
N PRO A 310 -30.61 -2.16 -8.54
CA PRO A 310 -31.63 -1.20 -8.94
C PRO A 310 -32.97 -1.59 -8.30
N GLY A 311 -33.25 -1.03 -7.14
CA GLY A 311 -34.53 -1.11 -6.46
C GLY A 311 -35.57 -0.25 -7.18
N PRO A 312 -36.86 -0.62 -7.18
CA PRO A 312 -37.90 0.03 -7.97
C PRO A 312 -38.38 1.39 -7.40
N SER A 313 -37.52 2.17 -6.73
CA SER A 313 -37.90 3.50 -6.23
C SER A 313 -36.69 4.40 -5.93
N ALA A 314 -35.88 4.71 -6.94
CA ALA A 314 -34.92 5.81 -6.86
C ALA A 314 -34.83 6.56 -8.19
N SER A 315 -35.99 6.94 -8.73
CA SER A 315 -36.08 8.05 -9.67
C SER A 315 -37.26 8.90 -9.26
N ALA A 316 -36.95 10.12 -8.82
CA ALA A 316 -37.79 11.33 -8.78
C ALA A 316 -37.57 12.12 -7.47
N SER A 317 -36.55 12.98 -7.47
CA SER A 317 -36.61 14.22 -6.71
C SER A 317 -37.58 15.18 -7.43
N THR A 318 -38.84 15.22 -6.98
CA THR A 318 -39.77 16.33 -7.30
C THR A 318 -40.57 16.66 -6.03
N PRO A 319 -40.76 17.93 -5.66
CA PRO A 319 -41.26 18.28 -4.34
C PRO A 319 -42.79 18.11 -4.22
N LYS A 320 -43.20 17.56 -3.06
CA LYS A 320 -44.49 17.67 -2.36
C LYS A 320 -45.69 18.24 -3.15
N LYS A 321 -46.64 17.35 -3.46
CA LYS A 321 -48.07 17.64 -3.31
C LYS A 321 -48.72 16.51 -2.52
N THR A 322 -49.34 16.89 -1.40
CA THR A 322 -50.26 16.10 -0.60
C THR A 322 -51.46 15.70 -1.43
N GLU A 323 -51.63 14.40 -1.68
CA GLU A 323 -52.92 13.82 -2.03
C GLU A 323 -52.93 12.35 -1.58
N LYS A 324 -53.95 12.01 -0.78
CA LYS A 324 -54.27 10.64 -0.39
C LYS A 324 -54.85 9.95 -1.63
N GLU A 325 -54.09 9.08 -2.29
CA GLU A 325 -54.63 8.15 -3.29
C GLU A 325 -54.35 6.70 -2.89
N GLY A 326 -55.40 5.88 -3.02
CA GLY A 326 -55.44 4.49 -2.60
C GLY A 326 -54.49 3.59 -3.40
N LYS A 327 -54.18 2.43 -2.80
CA LYS A 327 -53.45 1.32 -3.44
C LYS A 327 -54.04 1.02 -4.82
N LYS A 328 -53.38 1.44 -5.90
CA LYS A 328 -53.62 0.88 -7.24
C LYS A 328 -53.22 -0.60 -7.19
N GLU A 329 -54.20 -1.48 -7.40
CA GLU A 329 -53.95 -2.90 -7.54
C GLU A 329 -53.06 -3.13 -8.76
N LYS A 330 -51.87 -3.73 -8.54
CA LYS A 330 -50.94 -4.09 -9.62
C LYS A 330 -51.65 -4.97 -10.65
N THR A 331 -51.51 -4.61 -11.93
CA THR A 331 -52.13 -5.30 -13.06
C THR A 331 -51.62 -6.75 -13.12
N SER A 332 -52.45 -7.71 -13.53
CA SER A 332 -52.10 -9.15 -13.54
C SER A 332 -50.79 -9.46 -14.29
N LYS A 333 -50.49 -8.69 -15.35
CA LYS A 333 -49.24 -8.77 -16.11
C LYS A 333 -48.01 -8.34 -15.31
N GLU A 334 -48.08 -7.28 -14.51
CA GLU A 334 -46.96 -6.88 -13.64
C GLU A 334 -46.66 -7.94 -12.57
N LYS A 335 -47.71 -8.56 -12.02
CA LYS A 335 -47.55 -9.68 -11.07
C LYS A 335 -46.89 -10.90 -11.72
N SER A 336 -47.18 -11.20 -13.00
CA SER A 336 -46.52 -12.31 -13.71
C SER A 336 -45.06 -12.00 -14.05
N PHE A 337 -44.73 -10.75 -14.38
CA PHE A 337 -43.34 -10.33 -14.60
C PHE A 337 -42.53 -10.33 -13.30
N GLU A 338 -43.11 -9.90 -12.17
CA GLU A 338 -42.46 -10.00 -10.86
C GLU A 338 -42.19 -11.45 -10.47
N ARG A 339 -43.16 -12.36 -10.69
CA ARG A 339 -42.99 -13.80 -10.44
C ARG A 339 -41.91 -14.40 -11.34
N GLY A 340 -41.93 -14.10 -12.64
CA GLY A 340 -40.93 -14.59 -13.59
C GLY A 340 -39.51 -14.14 -13.23
N ARG A 341 -39.36 -12.89 -12.77
CA ARG A 341 -38.08 -12.35 -12.32
C ARG A 341 -37.58 -13.03 -11.04
N TRP A 342 -38.45 -13.26 -10.06
CA TRP A 342 -38.09 -14.02 -8.85
C TRP A 342 -37.74 -15.48 -9.16
N LEU A 343 -38.46 -16.11 -10.10
CA LEU A 343 -38.16 -17.47 -10.56
C LEU A 343 -36.79 -17.55 -11.24
N TRP A 344 -36.45 -16.54 -12.04
CA TRP A 344 -35.15 -16.44 -12.68
C TRP A 344 -34.02 -16.27 -11.65
N PHE A 345 -34.19 -15.38 -10.66
CA PHE A 345 -33.20 -15.21 -9.58
C PHE A 345 -33.04 -16.48 -8.73
N ALA A 346 -34.14 -17.16 -8.42
CA ALA A 346 -34.09 -18.45 -7.71
C ALA A 346 -33.35 -19.51 -8.54
N GLY A 347 -33.63 -19.60 -9.84
CA GLY A 347 -32.93 -20.51 -10.76
C GLY A 347 -31.42 -20.24 -10.83
N ALA A 348 -31.03 -18.97 -10.94
CA ALA A 348 -29.63 -18.57 -11.00
C ALA A 348 -28.87 -18.87 -9.68
N ALA A 349 -29.51 -18.66 -8.53
CA ALA A 349 -28.94 -18.99 -7.23
C ALA A 349 -28.72 -20.51 -7.09
N VAL A 350 -29.71 -21.32 -7.47
CA VAL A 350 -29.59 -22.78 -7.45
C VAL A 350 -28.49 -23.25 -8.39
N SER A 351 -28.40 -22.73 -9.62
CA SER A 351 -27.35 -23.13 -10.56
C SER A 351 -25.95 -22.78 -10.06
N MET A 352 -25.79 -21.63 -9.39
CA MET A 352 -24.52 -21.20 -8.82
C MET A 352 -24.10 -22.12 -7.66
N VAL A 353 -25.04 -22.49 -6.77
CA VAL A 353 -24.79 -23.44 -5.69
C VAL A 353 -24.43 -24.83 -6.25
N SER A 354 -25.17 -25.32 -7.25
CA SER A 354 -24.85 -26.59 -7.92
C SER A 354 -23.48 -26.57 -8.59
N TYR A 355 -23.08 -25.45 -9.21
CA TYR A 355 -21.74 -25.29 -9.79
C TYR A 355 -20.65 -25.29 -8.71
N LEU A 356 -20.87 -24.65 -7.57
CA LEU A 356 -19.91 -24.67 -6.45
C LEU A 356 -19.71 -26.09 -5.89
N PHE A 357 -20.77 -26.90 -5.83
CA PHE A 357 -20.67 -28.31 -5.44
C PHE A 357 -20.02 -29.18 -6.52
N TRP A 358 -20.35 -28.98 -7.80
CA TRP A 358 -19.78 -29.76 -8.90
C TRP A 358 -18.31 -29.42 -9.19
N SER A 359 -17.91 -28.16 -9.02
CA SER A 359 -16.54 -27.70 -9.28
C SER A 359 -15.53 -28.11 -8.21
N GLY A 360 -15.98 -28.73 -7.11
CA GLY A 360 -15.10 -29.23 -6.04
C GLY A 360 -14.44 -28.13 -5.19
N ILE A 361 -14.94 -26.89 -5.25
CA ILE A 361 -14.43 -25.74 -4.48
C ILE A 361 -14.72 -25.87 -2.97
N VAL A 362 -15.70 -26.69 -2.56
CA VAL A 362 -16.04 -26.95 -1.16
C VAL A 362 -15.75 -28.42 -0.86
N ALA A 363 -14.72 -28.69 -0.07
CA ALA A 363 -14.41 -30.03 0.47
C ALA A 363 -15.18 -30.24 1.78
N TYR A 364 -15.90 -31.36 1.89
CA TYR A 364 -16.51 -31.78 3.15
C TYR A 364 -15.44 -32.44 4.03
N GLY A 365 -15.31 -31.98 5.28
CA GLY A 365 -14.63 -32.75 6.32
C GLY A 365 -15.56 -33.88 6.76
N GLU A 366 -15.09 -35.11 6.56
CA GLU A 366 -15.76 -36.35 6.97
C GLU A 366 -15.70 -36.46 8.51
N PHE A 367 -16.85 -36.45 9.17
CA PHE A 367 -16.98 -36.91 10.55
C PHE A 367 -17.29 -38.41 10.46
N ASP A 368 -16.32 -39.23 10.87
CA ASP A 368 -16.46 -40.69 10.97
C ASP A 368 -17.29 -41.01 12.22
N ASP A 369 -18.46 -41.62 12.00
CA ASP A 369 -19.31 -42.21 13.03
C ASP A 369 -18.85 -43.67 13.25
N GLU A 370 -17.89 -43.89 14.16
CA GLU A 370 -17.60 -45.25 14.67
C GLU A 370 -18.62 -45.63 15.77
N GLU A 371 -19.41 -46.65 15.45
CA GLU A 371 -20.38 -47.30 16.34
C GLU A 371 -19.72 -47.89 17.59
N GLY A 372 -20.35 -47.69 18.75
CA GLY A 372 -19.87 -48.16 20.04
C GLY A 372 -20.02 -49.66 20.27
N GLU A 373 -18.90 -50.33 20.53
CA GLU A 373 -18.85 -51.63 21.20
C GLU A 373 -18.81 -51.45 22.72
N TRP A 374 -19.68 -52.17 23.43
CA TRP A 374 -19.78 -52.22 24.88
C TRP A 374 -18.69 -53.13 25.45
N ILE A 375 -17.88 -52.61 26.38
CA ILE A 375 -17.02 -53.43 27.25
C ILE A 375 -17.57 -53.35 28.67
N GLU A 376 -18.11 -54.47 29.15
CA GLU A 376 -18.41 -54.72 30.56
C GLU A 376 -17.10 -54.67 31.38
N VAL A 377 -17.06 -53.82 32.39
CA VAL A 377 -16.01 -53.85 33.41
C VAL A 377 -16.57 -54.58 34.62
N GLU A 378 -16.13 -55.82 34.81
CA GLU A 378 -16.33 -56.56 36.06
C GLU A 378 -15.63 -55.82 37.21
N GLU A 379 -16.42 -55.58 38.26
CA GLU A 379 -15.99 -55.06 39.54
C GLU A 379 -15.40 -56.23 40.35
N GLU A 380 -14.09 -56.24 40.61
CA GLU A 380 -13.53 -57.09 41.66
C GLU A 380 -12.67 -56.28 42.65
N VAL A 381 -13.21 -56.24 43.86
CA VAL A 381 -12.69 -55.65 45.08
C VAL A 381 -11.82 -56.68 45.81
N ARG A 382 -10.79 -56.17 46.53
CA ARG A 382 -9.91 -56.83 47.54
C ARG A 382 -8.76 -57.66 46.99
N SER A 383 -7.53 -57.52 47.51
CA SER A 383 -7.16 -57.43 48.94
C SER A 383 -5.88 -56.64 49.16
#